data_AF-D0Z4S6-F1
#
_entry.id   AF-D0Z4S6-F1
#
_cell.length_a   1.000
_cell.length_b   1.000
_cell.length_c   1.000
_cell.angle_alpha   90.00
_cell.angle_beta   90.00
_cell.angle_gamma   90.00
#
_symmetry.space_group_name_H-M   'P 1'
#
loop_
_entity.id
_entity.type
_entity.pdbx_description
1 polymer ?
#
loop_
_entity_poly.entity_id
_entity_poly.type
_entity_poly.pdbx_seq_one_letter_code
_entity_poly.pdbx_strand_id
1 'polypeptide(L)'
;MKVDPVLIEALRNDDVMPTPKLQALKDLTLSLVRQRGNVSDEELQAFYDAGYGQKQVLEIILGLSQKVISNYVNRVAKTPVDPMFQKFTWTK
;
A
#
# COMPACT_ATOMS: atom_id res chain seq x y z
N MET A 1 -5.67 -8.38 14.68
CA MET A 1 -4.40 -8.86 14.07
C MET A 1 -3.24 -8.32 14.89
N LYS A 2 -2.23 -9.16 15.18
CA LYS A 2 -0.98 -8.73 15.81
C LYS A 2 0.03 -8.43 14.69
N VAL A 3 -0.04 -7.22 14.14
CA VAL A 3 0.96 -6.75 13.16
C VAL A 3 2.09 -6.07 13.94
N ASP A 4 3.34 -6.28 13.51
CA ASP A 4 4.51 -5.69 14.13
C ASP A 4 4.41 -4.13 14.12
N PRO A 5 4.54 -3.45 15.28
CA PRO A 5 4.53 -1.99 15.32
C PRO A 5 5.59 -1.35 14.43
N VAL A 6 6.78 -1.96 14.29
CA VAL A 6 7.86 -1.44 13.44
C VAL A 6 7.42 -1.36 11.99
N LEU A 7 6.66 -2.35 11.53
CA LEU A 7 6.11 -2.39 10.17
C LEU A 7 5.05 -1.29 9.95
N ILE A 8 4.19 -1.07 10.95
CA ILE A 8 3.15 -0.03 10.88
C ILE A 8 3.79 1.34 10.78
N GLU A 9 4.79 1.62 11.62
CA GLU A 9 5.49 2.90 11.62
C GLU A 9 6.26 3.12 10.32
N ALA A 10 6.97 2.11 9.80
CA ALA A 10 7.67 2.23 8.52
C ALA A 10 6.70 2.56 7.36
N LEU A 11 5.52 1.94 7.31
CA LEU A 11 4.52 2.22 6.29
C LEU A 11 3.92 3.63 6.41
N ARG A 12 3.65 4.08 7.64
CA ARG A 12 3.10 5.42 7.88
C ARG A 12 4.10 6.50 7.50
N ASN A 13 5.35 6.36 7.94
CA ASN A 13 6.36 7.40 7.80
C ASN A 13 7.13 7.35 6.47
N ASP A 14 6.78 6.41 5.59
CA ASP A 14 7.42 6.18 4.30
C ASP A 14 8.88 5.70 4.41
N ASP A 15 9.24 5.06 5.53
CA ASP A 15 10.57 4.50 5.76
C ASP A 15 10.82 3.21 4.97
N VAL A 16 12.06 2.75 5.00
CA VAL A 16 12.48 1.45 4.43
C VAL A 16 11.80 0.31 5.17
N MET A 17 11.32 -0.68 4.41
CA MET A 17 10.60 -1.83 4.96
C MET A 17 11.57 -2.81 5.64
N PRO A 18 11.13 -3.53 6.68
CA PRO A 18 11.99 -4.44 7.46
C PRO A 18 12.61 -5.60 6.66
N THR A 19 12.07 -5.93 5.49
CA THR A 19 12.63 -6.97 4.62
C THR A 19 12.63 -6.52 3.15
N PRO A 20 13.58 -6.98 2.33
CA PRO A 20 13.61 -6.69 0.89
C PRO A 20 12.32 -7.10 0.18
N LYS A 21 11.71 -8.21 0.60
CA LYS A 21 10.43 -8.68 0.06
C LYS A 21 9.30 -7.68 0.31
N LEU A 22 9.18 -7.17 1.54
CA LEU A 22 8.18 -6.15 1.86
C LEU A 22 8.47 -4.80 1.19
N GLN A 23 9.75 -4.47 0.98
CA GLN A 23 10.15 -3.28 0.23
C GLN A 23 9.67 -3.36 -1.22
N ALA A 24 9.92 -4.49 -1.91
CA ALA A 24 9.45 -4.71 -3.28
C ALA A 24 7.91 -4.60 -3.40
N LEU A 25 7.17 -5.11 -2.39
CA LEU A 25 5.71 -4.95 -2.34
C LEU A 25 5.28 -3.49 -2.21
N LYS A 26 5.93 -2.73 -1.32
CA LYS A 26 5.69 -1.29 -1.15
C LYS A 26 5.96 -0.55 -2.48
N ASP A 27 7.11 -0.82 -3.09
CA ASP A 27 7.57 -0.13 -4.29
C ASP A 27 6.65 -0.38 -5.48
N LEU A 28 6.34 -1.64 -5.80
CA LEU A 28 5.43 -1.94 -6.90
C LEU A 28 4.03 -1.37 -6.66
N THR A 29 3.52 -1.43 -5.42
CA THR A 29 2.22 -0.84 -5.06
C THR A 29 2.21 0.67 -5.32
N LEU A 30 3.27 1.38 -4.93
CA LEU A 30 3.40 2.82 -5.17
C LEU A 30 3.52 3.14 -6.66
N SER A 31 4.31 2.37 -7.42
CA SER A 31 4.44 2.55 -8.86
C SER A 31 3.10 2.35 -9.57
N LEU A 32 2.36 1.27 -9.27
CA LEU A 32 1.04 1.03 -9.83
C LEU A 32 0.07 2.18 -9.56
N VAL A 33 0.05 2.73 -8.34
CA VAL A 33 -0.82 3.87 -8.00
C VAL A 33 -0.40 5.15 -8.73
N ARG A 34 0.89 5.50 -8.69
CA ARG A 34 1.41 6.77 -9.22
C ARG A 34 1.37 6.79 -10.74
N GLN A 35 1.67 5.66 -11.38
CA GLN A 35 1.73 5.49 -12.83
C GLN A 35 0.42 4.96 -13.41
N ARG A 36 -0.63 4.80 -12.58
CA ARG A 36 -1.97 4.34 -13.00
C ARG A 36 -1.95 3.02 -13.76
N GLY A 37 -1.17 2.07 -13.25
CA GLY A 37 -1.02 0.72 -13.82
C GLY A 37 -0.01 0.59 -14.95
N ASN A 38 0.53 1.69 -15.49
CA ASN A 38 1.56 1.66 -16.54
C ASN A 38 2.96 1.53 -15.94
N VAL A 39 3.25 0.37 -15.34
CA VAL A 39 4.57 0.05 -14.76
C VAL A 39 5.46 -0.62 -15.80
N SER A 40 6.77 -0.46 -15.65
CA SER A 40 7.78 -1.04 -16.53
C SER A 40 7.98 -2.55 -16.30
N ASP A 41 8.54 -3.23 -17.29
CA ASP A 41 8.92 -4.64 -17.17
C ASP A 41 10.01 -4.84 -16.12
N GLU A 42 10.92 -3.88 -15.97
CA GLU A 42 11.97 -3.88 -14.96
C GLU A 42 11.39 -3.82 -13.53
N GLU A 43 10.37 -2.99 -13.30
CA GLU A 43 9.68 -2.92 -11.99
C GLU A 43 8.93 -4.22 -11.67
N LEU A 44 8.29 -4.83 -12.67
CA LEU A 44 7.63 -6.14 -12.51
C LEU A 44 8.65 -7.24 -12.23
N GLN A 45 9.78 -7.24 -12.95
CA GLN A 45 10.83 -8.23 -12.75
C GLN A 45 11.43 -8.13 -11.35
N ALA A 46 11.73 -6.92 -10.86
CA ALA A 46 12.22 -6.71 -9.50
C ALA A 46 11.25 -7.25 -8.43
N PHE A 47 9.94 -7.10 -8.65
CA PHE A 47 8.91 -7.66 -7.78
C PHE A 47 8.89 -9.20 -7.81
N TYR A 48 9.06 -9.80 -8.98
CA TYR A 48 9.14 -11.25 -9.13
C TYR A 48 10.41 -11.85 -8.52
N ASP A 49 11.55 -11.18 -8.68
CA ASP A 49 12.84 -11.57 -8.09
C ASP A 49 12.80 -11.55 -6.55
N ALA A 50 11.94 -10.71 -5.96
CA ALA A 50 11.65 -10.69 -4.53
C ALA A 50 10.77 -11.88 -4.06
N GLY A 51 10.39 -12.78 -4.96
CA GLY A 51 9.64 -14.01 -4.69
C GLY A 51 8.12 -13.82 -4.65
N TYR A 52 7.60 -12.87 -5.43
CA TYR A 52 6.18 -12.75 -5.75
C TYR A 52 5.89 -13.23 -7.17
N GLY A 53 4.62 -13.36 -7.53
CA GLY A 53 4.22 -13.74 -8.88
C GLY A 53 3.10 -12.86 -9.43
N GLN A 54 2.70 -13.15 -10.67
CA GLN A 54 1.64 -12.44 -11.39
C GLN A 54 0.33 -12.38 -10.59
N LYS A 55 0.00 -13.45 -9.84
CA LYS A 55 -1.18 -13.48 -8.97
C LYS A 55 -1.16 -12.35 -7.95
N GLN A 56 -0.01 -12.07 -7.32
CA GLN A 56 0.10 -10.99 -6.34
C GLN A 56 -0.02 -9.60 -6.99
N VAL A 57 0.38 -9.44 -8.26
CA VAL A 57 0.13 -8.20 -9.00
C VAL A 57 -1.39 -7.94 -9.11
N LEU A 58 -2.17 -8.97 -9.45
CA LEU A 58 -3.63 -8.87 -9.51
C LEU A 58 -4.26 -8.61 -8.12
N GLU A 59 -3.72 -9.22 -7.07
CA GLU A 59 -4.15 -8.98 -5.68
C GLU A 59 -3.87 -7.52 -5.25
N ILE A 60 -2.74 -6.94 -5.65
CA ILE A 60 -2.44 -5.52 -5.43
C ILE A 60 -3.48 -4.66 -6.16
N ILE A 61 -3.73 -4.91 -7.45
CA ILE A 61 -4.69 -4.14 -8.25
C ILE A 61 -6.10 -4.21 -7.65
N LEU A 62 -6.52 -5.38 -7.14
CA LEU A 62 -7.78 -5.53 -6.42
C LEU A 62 -7.82 -4.63 -5.16
N GLY A 63 -6.76 -4.68 -4.35
CA GLY A 63 -6.63 -3.82 -3.16
C GLY A 63 -6.65 -2.33 -3.50
N LEU A 64 -5.95 -1.93 -4.55
CA LEU A 64 -5.96 -0.55 -5.05
C LEU A 64 -7.35 -0.12 -5.48
N SER A 65 -8.09 -0.96 -6.21
CA SER A 65 -9.44 -0.66 -6.66
C SER A 65 -10.38 -0.35 -5.49
N GLN A 66 -10.33 -1.17 -4.44
CA GLN A 66 -11.10 -0.94 -3.21
C GLN A 66 -10.68 0.36 -2.50
N LYS A 67 -9.38 0.64 -2.43
CA LYS A 67 -8.85 1.84 -1.78
C LYS A 67 -9.13 3.12 -2.54
N VAL A 68 -9.12 3.10 -3.88
CA VAL A 68 -9.51 4.25 -4.69
C VAL A 68 -10.96 4.62 -4.39
N ILE A 69 -11.89 3.66 -4.43
CA ILE A 69 -13.31 3.89 -4.11
C ILE A 69 -13.43 4.47 -2.69
N SER A 70 -12.86 3.81 -1.69
CA SER A 70 -12.97 4.23 -0.29
C SER A 70 -12.35 5.60 -0.02
N ASN A 71 -11.14 5.86 -0.54
CA ASN A 71 -10.45 7.13 -0.34
C ASN A 71 -11.21 8.28 -1.01
N TYR A 72 -11.76 8.06 -2.21
CA TYR A 72 -12.51 9.09 -2.92
C TYR A 72 -13.83 9.41 -2.22
N VAL A 73 -14.59 8.38 -1.83
CA VAL A 73 -15.83 8.55 -1.07
C VAL A 73 -15.57 9.32 0.23
N ASN A 74 -14.58 8.90 1.03
CA ASN A 74 -14.29 9.57 2.30
C ASN A 74 -13.81 11.02 2.11
N ARG A 75 -13.04 11.29 1.05
CA ARG A 75 -12.57 12.64 0.72
C ARG A 75 -13.71 13.57 0.31
N VAL A 76 -14.61 13.09 -0.56
CA VAL A 76 -15.75 13.87 -1.08
C VAL A 76 -16.81 14.08 0.01
N ALA A 77 -17.15 13.03 0.74
CA ALA A 77 -18.15 13.08 1.81
C ALA A 77 -17.63 13.73 3.11
N LYS A 78 -16.32 13.94 3.24
CA LYS A 78 -15.65 14.41 4.46
C LYS A 78 -16.00 13.54 5.67
N THR A 79 -16.00 12.22 5.48
CA THR A 79 -16.39 11.25 6.52
C THR A 79 -15.54 11.46 7.78
N PRO A 80 -16.14 11.72 8.95
CA PRO A 80 -15.39 11.87 10.20
C PRO A 80 -14.82 10.53 10.65
N VAL A 81 -13.71 10.57 11.38
CA VAL A 81 -13.16 9.38 12.03
C VAL A 81 -14.05 9.03 13.23
N ASP A 82 -14.52 7.79 13.26
CA ASP A 82 -15.32 7.24 14.38
C ASP A 82 -14.53 7.35 15.70
N PRO A 83 -15.15 7.73 16.84
CA PRO A 83 -14.41 7.94 18.11
C PRO A 83 -13.53 6.77 18.53
N MET A 84 -13.95 5.52 18.27
CA MET A 84 -13.16 4.34 18.62
C MET A 84 -11.83 4.21 17.86
N PHE A 85 -11.69 4.88 16.70
CA PHE A 85 -10.48 4.86 15.87
C PHE A 85 -9.60 6.09 16.04
N GLN A 86 -10.03 7.11 16.80
CA GLN A 86 -9.26 8.36 16.98
C GLN A 86 -7.85 8.13 17.55
N LYS A 87 -7.66 7.11 18.40
CA LYS A 87 -6.34 6.73 18.93
C LYS A 87 -5.33 6.27 17.87
N PHE A 88 -5.79 6.00 16.65
CA PHE A 88 -4.94 5.61 15.51
C PHE A 88 -4.73 6.75 14.51
N THR A 89 -5.20 7.96 14.83
CA THR A 89 -5.00 9.15 14.00
C THR A 89 -3.51 9.37 13.78
N TRP A 90 -3.16 9.72 12.56
CA TRP A 90 -1.80 9.97 12.15
C TRP A 90 -1.78 11.16 11.19
N THR A 91 -0.78 12.01 11.36
CA THR A 91 -0.54 13.19 10.52
C THR A 91 0.85 13.01 9.92
N LYS A 92 0.95 13.10 8.60
CA LYS A 92 2.23 13.10 7.89
C LYS A 92 2.96 14.42 8.08
#